data_AF-A0A954JS18-F1
#
_entry.id   AF-A0A954JS18-F1
#
_cell.length_a   1.000
_cell.length_b   1.000
_cell.length_c   1.000
_cell.angle_alpha   90.00
_cell.angle_beta   90.00
_cell.angle_gamma   90.00
#
_symmetry.space_group_name_H-M   'P 1'
#
loop_
_entity.id
_entity.type
_entity.pdbx_description
1 polymer ?
#
loop_
_entity_poly.entity_id
_entity_poly.type
_entity_poly.pdbx_seq_one_letter_code
_entity_poly.pdbx_strand_id
1 'polypeptide(L)'
;MNTSTGEVRYVALTYGGFLGVGNKMFAVPFKAFELKQNPENPEEQILVLNVTQQQLEGAQGFDEDNWPDFADPDFLKEFHKRYLIDIEHKDRDLILKLDT
;
A
#
# COMPACT_ATOMS: atom_id res chain seq x y z
N MET A 1 -10.50 -3.40 -3.18
CA MET A 1 -10.44 -3.62 -4.64
C MET A 1 -11.36 -2.62 -5.33
N ASN A 2 -10.93 -2.00 -6.42
CA ASN A 2 -11.84 -1.22 -7.27
C ASN A 2 -12.76 -2.19 -7.99
N THR A 3 -14.05 -2.22 -7.64
CA THR A 3 -15.00 -3.17 -8.22
C THR A 3 -15.36 -2.85 -9.66
N SER A 4 -15.12 -1.62 -10.13
CA SER A 4 -15.36 -1.21 -11.52
C SER A 4 -14.19 -1.56 -12.45
N THR A 5 -12.96 -1.55 -11.95
CA THR A 5 -11.74 -1.80 -12.76
C THR A 5 -11.06 -3.14 -12.48
N GLY A 6 -11.39 -3.80 -11.36
CA GLY A 6 -10.71 -5.01 -10.88
C GLY A 6 -9.35 -4.75 -10.20
N GLU A 7 -8.95 -3.49 -10.05
CA GLU A 7 -7.63 -3.13 -9.52
C GLU A 7 -7.54 -3.33 -8.00
N VAL A 8 -6.49 -4.00 -7.54
CA VAL A 8 -6.13 -4.07 -6.12
C VAL A 8 -5.49 -2.75 -5.71
N ARG A 9 -6.13 -2.01 -4.81
CA ARG A 9 -5.65 -0.68 -4.39
C ARG A 9 -4.62 -0.74 -3.25
N TYR A 10 -4.81 -1.64 -2.30
CA TYR A 10 -3.98 -1.74 -1.09
C TYR A 10 -3.98 -3.17 -0.53
N VAL A 11 -2.98 -3.45 0.30
CA VAL A 11 -2.76 -4.68 1.06
C VAL A 11 -2.78 -4.33 2.54
N ALA A 12 -3.49 -5.11 3.36
CA ALA A 12 -3.38 -5.01 4.81
C ALA A 12 -2.17 -5.81 5.28
N LEU A 13 -1.24 -5.15 5.98
CA LEU A 13 0.01 -5.76 6.46
C LEU A 13 0.09 -5.73 7.98
N THR A 14 0.62 -6.80 8.54
CA THR A 14 1.12 -6.90 9.92
C THR A 14 2.60 -7.30 9.87
N TYR A 15 3.41 -6.88 10.84
CA TYR A 15 4.82 -7.27 10.92
C TYR A 15 5.29 -7.38 12.38
N GLY A 16 6.11 -8.41 12.68
CA GLY A 16 6.87 -8.56 13.93
C GLY A 16 6.08 -8.82 15.23
N GLY A 17 6.29 -10.01 15.83
CA GLY A 17 5.80 -10.38 17.18
C GLY A 17 4.93 -11.64 17.16
N PHE A 18 5.16 -12.56 18.11
CA PHE A 18 4.49 -13.86 18.28
C PHE A 18 3.04 -13.91 17.76
N LEU A 19 2.71 -14.98 17.01
CA LEU A 19 1.36 -15.51 16.76
C LEU A 19 0.25 -14.81 17.58
N GLY A 20 -0.25 -13.66 17.11
CA GLY A 20 -1.45 -13.03 17.68
C GLY A 20 -1.28 -12.03 18.83
N VAL A 21 -0.15 -11.33 18.99
CA VAL A 21 -0.12 -10.11 19.84
C VAL A 21 0.24 -8.88 19.03
N GLY A 22 -0.79 -8.27 18.44
CA GLY A 22 -0.69 -7.02 17.71
C GLY A 22 -1.80 -6.92 16.68
N ASN A 23 -3.03 -6.64 17.12
CA ASN A 23 -4.21 -6.50 16.25
C ASN A 23 -4.07 -5.38 15.20
N LYS A 24 -2.98 -4.62 15.25
CA LYS A 24 -2.73 -3.46 14.39
C LYS A 24 -2.25 -3.88 13.00
N MET A 25 -3.12 -3.68 12.03
CA MET A 25 -2.80 -3.72 10.61
C MET A 25 -2.50 -2.35 10.05
N PHE A 26 -1.77 -2.35 8.94
CA PHE A 26 -1.43 -1.16 8.17
C PHE A 26 -1.90 -1.36 6.73
N ALA A 27 -2.66 -0.41 6.20
CA ALA A 27 -2.98 -0.41 4.79
C ALA A 27 -1.75 0.10 4.03
N VAL A 28 -1.25 -0.69 3.09
CA VAL A 28 -0.13 -0.32 2.22
C VAL A 28 -0.60 -0.33 0.79
N PRO A 29 -0.34 0.72 0.00
CA PRO A 29 -0.76 0.72 -1.39
C PRO A 29 -0.15 -0.41 -2.19
N PHE A 30 -0.93 -1.04 -3.06
CA PHE A 30 -0.43 -2.16 -3.86
C PHE A 30 0.71 -1.72 -4.80
N LYS A 31 0.66 -0.48 -5.30
CA LYS A 31 1.73 0.12 -6.12
C LYS A 31 3.06 0.32 -5.40
N ALA A 32 3.10 0.22 -4.06
CA ALA A 32 4.34 0.33 -3.30
C ALA A 32 5.14 -1.00 -3.28
N PHE A 33 4.55 -2.10 -3.74
CA PHE A 33 5.21 -3.40 -3.80
C PHE A 33 5.86 -3.63 -5.16
N GLU A 34 7.03 -4.26 -5.13
CA GLU A 34 7.70 -4.79 -6.30
C GLU A 34 7.46 -6.30 -6.40
N LEU A 35 6.95 -6.76 -7.53
CA LEU A 35 6.86 -8.19 -7.83
C LEU A 35 8.26 -8.70 -8.22
N LYS A 36 8.80 -9.64 -7.46
CA LYS A 36 10.11 -10.25 -7.70
C LYS A 36 10.01 -11.76 -7.74
N GLN A 37 10.94 -12.39 -8.44
CA GLN A 37 11.13 -13.84 -8.36
C GLN A 37 11.70 -14.20 -6.99
N ASN A 38 11.21 -15.27 -6.39
CA ASN A 38 11.73 -15.74 -5.11
C ASN A 38 13.16 -16.29 -5.34
N PRO A 39 14.19 -15.77 -4.63
CA PRO A 39 15.57 -16.24 -4.80
C PRO A 39 15.78 -17.68 -4.31
N GLU A 40 14.93 -18.18 -3.40
CA GLU A 40 15.02 -19.55 -2.86
C GLU A 40 14.22 -20.56 -3.69
N ASN A 41 13.14 -20.11 -4.34
CA ASN A 41 12.31 -20.93 -5.22
C ASN A 41 11.98 -20.17 -6.52
N PRO A 42 12.73 -20.36 -7.61
CA PRO A 42 12.53 -19.64 -8.86
C PRO A 42 11.13 -19.79 -9.50
N GLU A 43 10.36 -20.82 -9.14
CA GLU A 43 8.98 -21.03 -9.63
C GLU A 43 7.95 -20.15 -8.89
N GLU A 44 8.36 -19.44 -7.84
CA GLU A 44 7.50 -18.57 -7.03
C GLU A 44 7.77 -17.07 -7.27
N GLN A 45 6.72 -16.27 -7.15
CA GLN A 45 6.80 -14.81 -7.12
C GLN A 45 6.48 -14.30 -5.71
N ILE A 46 7.20 -13.26 -5.30
CA ILE A 46 7.05 -12.58 -4.01
C ILE A 46 6.78 -11.09 -4.22
N LEU A 47 6.00 -10.49 -3.33
CA LEU A 47 5.83 -9.05 -3.25
C LEU A 47 6.83 -8.50 -2.23
N VAL A 48 7.71 -7.61 -2.69
CA VAL A 48 8.74 -6.99 -1.86
C VAL A 48 8.35 -5.54 -1.60
N LEU A 49 8.26 -5.17 -0.33
CA LEU A 49 8.01 -3.81 0.12
C LEU A 49 9.28 -3.24 0.75
N ASN A 50 9.83 -2.17 0.17
CA ASN A 50 11.04 -1.52 0.67
C ASN A 50 10.68 -0.36 1.62
N VAL A 51 10.30 -0.70 2.86
CA VAL A 51 9.96 0.27 3.91
C VAL A 51 10.56 -0.13 5.24
N THR A 52 10.83 0.85 6.09
CA THR A 52 11.26 0.65 7.47
C THR A 52 10.06 0.50 8.41
N GLN A 53 10.27 -0.16 9.55
CA GLN A 53 9.27 -0.26 10.62
C GLN A 53 8.72 1.11 11.06
N GLN A 54 9.58 2.12 11.17
CA GLN A 54 9.18 3.50 11.52
C GLN A 54 8.25 4.12 10.48
N GLN A 55 8.47 3.83 9.19
CA GLN A 55 7.59 4.29 8.11
C GLN A 55 6.21 3.59 8.15
N LEU A 56 6.13 2.38 8.72
CA LEU A 56 4.85 1.69 8.97
C LEU A 56 4.17 2.20 10.25
N GLU A 57 4.91 2.43 11.34
CA GLU A 57 4.40 2.93 12.63
C GLU A 57 3.79 4.32 12.55
N GLY A 58 4.25 5.17 11.63
CA GLY A 58 3.68 6.49 11.36
C GLY A 58 2.26 6.46 10.78
N ALA A 59 1.75 5.29 10.38
CA ALA A 59 0.39 5.14 9.92
C ALA A 59 -0.59 4.85 11.09
N GLN A 60 -1.75 5.48 11.01
CA GLN A 60 -2.93 5.08 11.79
C GLN A 60 -3.30 3.67 11.31
N GLY A 61 -2.94 2.67 12.09
CA GLY A 61 -3.33 1.30 11.83
C GLY A 61 -4.79 1.07 12.22
N PHE A 62 -5.31 -0.11 11.90
CA PHE A 62 -6.66 -0.54 12.22
C PHE A 62 -6.64 -1.97 12.74
N ASP A 63 -7.71 -2.36 13.45
CA ASP A 63 -7.81 -3.69 14.04
C ASP A 63 -8.46 -4.69 13.08
N GLU A 64 -8.16 -5.98 13.24
CA GLU A 64 -8.76 -7.06 12.44
C GLU A 64 -10.27 -7.18 12.58
N ASP A 65 -10.80 -6.78 13.72
CA ASP A 65 -12.23 -6.71 13.98
C ASP A 65 -12.87 -5.41 13.46
N ASN A 66 -12.07 -4.39 13.13
CA ASN A 66 -12.53 -3.04 12.81
C ASN A 66 -11.84 -2.48 11.56
N TRP A 67 -12.14 -3.09 10.42
CA TRP A 67 -11.66 -2.60 9.13
C TRP A 67 -12.28 -1.24 8.80
N PRO A 68 -11.50 -0.25 8.35
CA PRO A 68 -12.06 1.00 7.85
C PRO A 68 -12.87 0.73 6.59
N ASP A 69 -13.85 1.60 6.30
CA ASP A 69 -14.52 1.57 5.02
C ASP A 69 -13.55 2.08 3.95
N PHE A 70 -12.90 1.15 3.27
CA PHE A 70 -11.94 1.47 2.22
C PHE A 70 -12.59 1.99 0.93
N ALA A 71 -13.93 1.99 0.83
CA ALA A 71 -14.66 2.67 -0.21
C ALA A 71 -15.01 4.12 0.18
N ASP A 72 -14.84 4.51 1.45
CA ASP A 72 -15.06 5.87 1.93
C ASP A 72 -14.10 6.86 1.26
N PRO A 73 -14.61 7.88 0.54
CA PRO A 73 -13.79 8.92 -0.07
C PRO A 73 -12.86 9.65 0.91
N ASP A 74 -13.27 9.86 2.16
CA ASP A 74 -12.48 10.57 3.16
C ASP A 74 -11.29 9.72 3.63
N PHE A 75 -11.52 8.42 3.85
CA PHE A 75 -10.45 7.46 4.12
C PHE A 75 -9.42 7.46 2.97
N LEU A 76 -9.90 7.35 1.72
CA LEU A 76 -9.04 7.31 0.54
C LEU A 76 -8.21 8.59 0.38
N LYS A 77 -8.80 9.75 0.67
CA LYS A 77 -8.12 11.05 0.61
C LYS A 77 -6.97 11.15 1.61
N GLU A 78 -7.21 10.80 2.87
CA GLU A 78 -6.15 10.81 3.90
C GLU A 78 -5.07 9.76 3.62
N PHE A 79 -5.46 8.61 3.08
CA PHE A 79 -4.56 7.56 2.67
C PHE A 79 -3.62 7.99 1.52
N HIS A 80 -4.17 8.57 0.44
CA HIS A 80 -3.38 9.05 -0.70
C HIS A 80 -2.38 10.13 -0.30
N LYS A 81 -2.80 11.06 0.57
CA LYS A 81 -1.93 12.11 1.11
C LYS A 81 -0.74 11.54 1.88
N ARG A 82 -0.94 10.46 2.65
CA ARG A 82 0.11 9.83 3.44
C ARG A 82 1.16 9.11 2.59
N TYR A 83 0.71 8.38 1.57
CA TYR A 83 1.59 7.59 0.71
C TYR A 83 2.07 8.35 -0.54
N LEU A 84 1.75 9.64 -0.64
CA LEU A 84 2.04 10.48 -1.82
C LEU A 84 1.64 9.76 -3.11
N ILE A 85 0.52 9.04 -3.07
CA ILE A 85 -0.07 8.48 -4.28
C ILE A 85 -0.77 9.66 -4.93
N ASP A 86 -0.01 10.38 -5.73
CA ASP A 86 -0.58 11.33 -6.66
C ASP A 86 -1.60 10.56 -7.50
N ILE A 87 -2.81 11.10 -7.51
CA ILE A 87 -3.88 10.68 -8.39
C ILE A 87 -3.34 10.93 -9.80
N GLU A 88 -2.81 9.86 -10.37
CA GLU A 88 -1.96 9.82 -11.54
C GLU A 88 -2.75 10.26 -12.78
N HIS A 89 -3.00 11.56 -12.95
CA HIS A 89 -3.58 12.16 -14.17
C HIS A 89 -3.06 13.58 -14.49
N LYS A 90 -2.18 14.21 -13.68
CA LYS A 90 -1.70 15.58 -13.97
C LYS A 90 -0.18 15.76 -14.08
N ASP A 91 0.63 14.91 -13.46
CA ASP A 91 2.08 15.17 -13.39
C ASP A 91 2.94 14.47 -14.44
N ARG A 92 2.41 13.47 -15.18
CA ARG A 92 3.12 12.92 -16.35
C ARG A 92 3.32 13.97 -17.45
N ASP A 93 2.39 14.92 -17.59
CA ASP A 93 2.50 16.04 -18.54
C ASP A 93 3.48 17.12 -18.09
N LEU A 94 3.84 17.19 -16.81
CA LEU A 94 4.78 18.18 -16.28
C LEU A 94 6.24 17.70 -16.39
N ILE A 95 6.49 16.41 -16.14
CA ILE A 95 7.84 15.83 -16.30
C ILE A 95 8.23 15.77 -17.79
N LEU A 96 7.30 15.45 -18.69
CA LEU A 96 7.57 15.43 -20.13
C LEU A 96 7.77 16.84 -20.75
N LYS A 97 7.32 17.92 -20.08
CA LYS A 97 7.48 19.30 -20.56
C LYS A 97 8.73 20.01 -20.03
N LEU A 98 9.44 19.41 -19.08
CA LEU A 98 10.69 19.96 -18.54
C LEU A 98 11.94 19.45 -19.30
N ASP A 99 11.79 18.37 -20.07
CA ASP A 99 12.84 17.77 -20.91
C ASP A 99 12.68 18.08 -22.41
N THR A 100 12.27 19.31 -22.78
CA THR A 100 12.31 19.80 -24.18
C THR A 100 12.86 21.21 -24.26
#